data_AF-A0A7V0Y246-F1
#
_entry.id   AF-A0A7V0Y246-F1
#
_cell.length_a   1.000
_cell.length_b   1.000
_cell.length_c   1.000
_cell.angle_alpha   90.00
_cell.angle_beta   90.00
_cell.angle_gamma   90.00
#
_symmetry.space_group_name_H-M   'P 1'
#
loop_
_entity.id
_entity.type
_entity.pdbx_description
1 polymer ?
#
loop_
_entity_poly.entity_id
_entity_poly.type
_entity_poly.pdbx_seq_one_letter_code
_entity_poly.pdbx_strand_id
1 'polypeptide(L)'
;MRSIVAIFGALVVGALMAGGLAPEADASIGPIPLNCNRACLENVVNEYLTALVARDPKRLPLSKDVKYTENNQVIEIGDGFWKTVQGRGNYTHIIADPEFGQVAYMGTMREADAPILMSLRLRIELGRITEIESVFFKPGGGGPNNIADMDKPYKPEDMWFKSIPPAEQMSRQELIGGCPDSC
;
A
#
# COMPACT_ATOMS: atom_id res chain seq x y z
N MET A 1 -33.18 -75.27 12.21
CA MET A 1 -32.26 -75.38 13.36
C MET A 1 -31.68 -74.01 13.65
N ARG A 2 -31.94 -73.52 14.87
CA ARG A 2 -31.21 -72.51 15.67
C ARG A 2 -30.93 -71.12 15.07
N SER A 3 -31.54 -70.14 15.72
CA SER A 3 -31.32 -68.69 15.72
C SER A 3 -29.85 -68.26 15.85
N ILE A 4 -29.53 -67.05 15.38
CA ILE A 4 -28.82 -65.99 16.13
C ILE A 4 -29.18 -64.63 15.52
N VAL A 5 -29.64 -63.73 16.39
CA VAL A 5 -29.84 -62.30 16.18
C VAL A 5 -28.49 -61.60 16.42
N ALA A 6 -28.14 -60.61 15.60
CA ALA A 6 -27.20 -59.55 16.00
C ALA A 6 -27.63 -58.23 15.37
N ILE A 7 -27.95 -57.27 16.24
CA ILE A 7 -28.30 -55.88 15.95
C ILE A 7 -27.06 -55.03 16.29
N PHE A 8 -27.01 -53.83 15.70
CA PHE A 8 -26.20 -52.64 16.01
C PHE A 8 -24.83 -52.59 15.29
N GLY A 9 -24.39 -51.47 14.70
CA GLY A 9 -24.85 -50.09 14.84
C GLY A 9 -24.46 -49.23 13.64
N ALA A 10 -25.12 -48.08 13.56
CA ALA A 10 -24.95 -47.07 12.53
C ALA A 10 -23.54 -46.48 12.53
N LEU A 11 -22.96 -46.31 11.34
CA LEU A 11 -21.81 -45.43 11.10
C LEU A 11 -22.25 -44.32 10.16
N VAL A 12 -22.57 -43.17 10.73
CA VAL A 12 -22.58 -41.88 10.04
C VAL A 12 -21.20 -41.28 10.26
N VAL A 13 -20.34 -41.29 9.24
CA VAL A 13 -19.08 -40.55 9.27
C VAL A 13 -19.29 -39.25 8.50
N GLY A 14 -19.36 -38.16 9.24
CA GLY A 14 -19.57 -36.81 8.71
C GLY A 14 -18.36 -36.31 7.92
N ALA A 15 -18.64 -35.64 6.81
CA ALA A 15 -17.65 -34.93 6.02
C ALA A 15 -17.10 -33.72 6.80
N LEU A 16 -15.83 -33.78 7.17
CA LEU A 16 -15.06 -32.65 7.70
C LEU A 16 -14.70 -31.72 6.54
N MET A 17 -15.50 -30.68 6.33
CA MET A 17 -15.12 -29.53 5.52
C MET A 17 -14.15 -28.66 6.34
N ALA A 18 -12.85 -28.82 6.08
CA ALA A 18 -11.84 -27.90 6.58
C ALA A 18 -11.93 -26.58 5.79
N GLY A 19 -12.83 -25.68 6.20
CA GLY A 19 -12.84 -24.29 5.75
C GLY A 19 -11.61 -23.59 6.31
N GLY A 20 -10.64 -23.27 5.45
CA GLY A 20 -9.50 -22.45 5.82
C GLY A 20 -9.99 -21.05 6.20
N LEU A 21 -9.80 -20.67 7.46
CA LEU A 21 -9.90 -19.29 7.92
C LEU A 21 -8.77 -18.51 7.26
N ALA A 22 -9.06 -17.81 6.17
CA ALA A 22 -8.25 -16.66 5.82
C ALA A 22 -8.46 -15.61 6.93
N PRO A 23 -7.42 -15.00 7.50
CA PRO A 23 -7.62 -13.89 8.41
C PRO A 23 -8.29 -12.77 7.62
N GLU A 24 -9.51 -12.40 8.01
CA GLU A 24 -10.11 -11.13 7.61
C GLU A 24 -9.17 -10.06 8.16
N ALA A 25 -8.50 -9.34 7.24
CA ALA A 25 -7.73 -8.18 7.60
C ALA A 25 -8.71 -7.13 8.13
N ASP A 26 -8.90 -7.13 9.45
CA ASP A 26 -9.65 -6.11 10.17
C ASP A 26 -9.06 -4.77 9.75
N ALA A 27 -9.85 -3.96 9.06
CA ALA A 27 -9.41 -2.65 8.63
C ALA A 27 -9.16 -1.84 9.91
N SER A 28 -7.90 -1.70 10.32
CA SER A 28 -7.55 -0.99 11.54
C SER A 28 -7.94 0.48 11.42
N ILE A 29 -9.08 0.85 12.02
CA ILE A 29 -9.46 2.25 12.27
C ILE A 29 -8.67 2.81 13.49
N GLY A 30 -7.85 1.96 14.13
CA GLY A 30 -6.99 2.32 15.25
C GLY A 30 -5.96 3.40 14.88
N PRO A 31 -5.48 4.18 15.86
CA PRO A 31 -4.43 5.16 15.61
C PRO A 31 -3.14 4.48 15.16
N ILE A 32 -2.44 5.12 14.22
CA ILE A 32 -1.07 4.73 13.84
C ILE A 32 -0.18 4.96 15.08
N PRO A 33 0.74 4.03 15.43
CA PRO A 33 1.63 4.19 16.56
C PRO A 33 2.43 5.51 16.50
N LEU A 34 2.62 6.19 17.64
CA LEU A 34 3.37 7.45 17.67
C LEU A 34 4.86 7.28 17.35
N ASN A 35 5.41 6.08 17.60
CA ASN A 35 6.78 5.70 17.27
C ASN A 35 6.84 4.91 15.95
N CYS A 36 6.07 5.31 14.95
CA CYS A 36 5.96 4.63 13.66
C CYS A 36 7.31 4.63 12.92
N ASN A 37 8.01 3.50 13.01
CA ASN A 37 9.26 3.27 12.28
C ASN A 37 9.01 2.95 10.80
N ARG A 38 10.07 2.69 10.03
CA ARG A 38 9.99 2.38 8.59
C ARG A 38 8.94 1.31 8.26
N ALA A 39 8.98 0.17 8.95
CA ALA A 39 8.05 -0.93 8.69
C ALA A 39 6.59 -0.54 8.97
N CYS A 40 6.35 0.25 10.02
CA CYS A 40 5.04 0.80 10.30
C CYS A 40 4.55 1.72 9.17
N LEU A 41 5.40 2.64 8.69
CA LEU A 41 5.07 3.55 7.59
C LEU A 41 4.80 2.82 6.26
N GLU A 42 5.59 1.79 5.95
CA GLU A 42 5.36 0.92 4.79
C GLU A 42 4.01 0.20 4.90
N ASN A 43 3.63 -0.23 6.10
CA ASN A 43 2.31 -0.82 6.33
C ASN A 43 1.17 0.21 6.14
N VAL A 44 1.35 1.46 6.57
CA VAL A 44 0.36 2.54 6.32
C VAL A 44 0.11 2.73 4.82
N VAL A 45 1.14 2.65 3.97
CA VAL A 45 0.96 2.66 2.51
C VAL A 45 0.13 1.47 2.04
N ASN A 46 0.42 0.25 2.54
CA ASN A 46 -0.32 -0.94 2.16
C ASN A 46 -1.80 -0.86 2.58
N GLU A 47 -2.09 -0.33 3.77
CA GLU A 47 -3.44 -0.07 4.23
C GLU A 47 -4.14 0.98 3.37
N TYR A 48 -3.44 2.08 3.02
CA TYR A 48 -3.95 3.10 2.11
C TYR A 48 -4.32 2.52 0.74
N LEU A 49 -3.42 1.75 0.11
CA LEU A 49 -3.67 1.15 -1.20
C LEU A 49 -4.81 0.12 -1.14
N THR A 50 -4.95 -0.61 -0.03
CA THR A 50 -6.05 -1.54 0.21
C THR A 50 -7.38 -0.81 0.33
N ALA A 51 -7.43 0.28 1.08
CA ALA A 51 -8.59 1.15 1.21
C ALA A 51 -8.96 1.80 -0.12
N LEU A 52 -7.96 2.28 -0.87
CA LEU A 52 -8.13 2.89 -2.19
C LEU A 52 -8.78 1.93 -3.18
N VAL A 53 -8.27 0.70 -3.31
CA VAL A 53 -8.87 -0.32 -4.19
C VAL A 53 -10.27 -0.72 -3.73
N ALA A 54 -10.50 -0.76 -2.42
CA ALA A 54 -11.84 -0.98 -1.86
C ALA A 54 -12.78 0.23 -2.05
N ARG A 55 -12.26 1.37 -2.51
CA ARG A 55 -12.96 2.65 -2.65
C ARG A 55 -13.61 3.12 -1.35
N ASP A 56 -12.99 2.81 -0.22
CA ASP A 56 -13.52 3.11 1.10
C ASP A 56 -12.48 3.84 1.98
N PRO A 57 -12.46 5.18 1.93
CA PRO A 57 -11.52 5.97 2.74
C PRO A 57 -11.79 5.87 4.25
N LYS A 58 -12.97 5.40 4.67
CA LYS A 58 -13.31 5.26 6.11
C LYS A 58 -12.51 4.15 6.79
N ARG A 59 -11.87 3.29 6.00
CA ARG A 59 -10.95 2.24 6.47
C ARG A 59 -9.62 2.80 6.98
N LEU A 60 -9.37 4.09 6.81
CA LEU A 60 -8.11 4.74 7.15
C LEU A 60 -8.23 5.58 8.43
N PRO A 61 -7.16 5.66 9.24
CA PRO A 61 -7.09 6.53 10.41
C PRO A 61 -6.85 7.99 9.99
N LEU A 62 -7.82 8.59 9.30
CA LEU A 62 -7.74 9.97 8.82
C LEU A 62 -7.93 10.96 9.97
N SER A 63 -7.22 12.09 9.90
CA SER A 63 -7.54 13.27 10.70
C SER A 63 -8.85 13.92 10.22
N LYS A 64 -9.47 14.73 11.08
CA LYS A 64 -10.73 15.41 10.75
C LYS A 64 -10.57 16.43 9.62
N ASP A 65 -9.38 17.01 9.52
CA ASP A 65 -8.96 18.07 8.60
C ASP A 65 -7.97 17.56 7.54
N VAL A 66 -8.03 16.26 7.24
CA VAL A 66 -7.13 15.64 6.25
C VAL A 66 -7.19 16.41 4.93
N LYS A 67 -6.01 16.79 4.42
CA LYS A 67 -5.88 17.43 3.12
C LYS A 67 -5.59 16.37 2.06
N TYR A 68 -6.47 16.26 1.07
CA TYR A 68 -6.26 15.40 -0.10
C TYR A 68 -6.02 16.22 -1.36
N THR A 69 -4.98 15.85 -2.13
CA THR A 69 -4.73 16.42 -3.45
C THR A 69 -4.55 15.35 -4.52
N GLU A 70 -5.05 15.66 -5.71
CA GLU A 70 -4.77 14.94 -6.96
C GLU A 70 -4.19 15.92 -7.99
N ASN A 71 -3.00 15.65 -8.51
CA ASN A 71 -2.33 16.49 -9.51
C ASN A 71 -2.38 18.00 -9.14
N ASN A 72 -1.99 18.29 -7.89
CA ASN A 72 -1.95 19.63 -7.30
C ASN A 72 -3.33 20.31 -7.09
N GLN A 73 -4.44 19.61 -7.30
CA GLN A 73 -5.78 20.11 -7.00
C GLN A 73 -6.27 19.54 -5.67
N VAL A 74 -6.78 20.39 -4.78
CA VAL A 74 -7.45 19.94 -3.56
C VAL A 74 -8.84 19.42 -3.91
N ILE A 75 -9.12 18.18 -3.54
CA ILE A 75 -10.42 17.54 -3.74
C ILE A 75 -10.81 16.75 -2.49
N GLU A 76 -12.08 16.33 -2.40
CA GLU A 76 -12.56 15.52 -1.29
C GLU A 76 -12.00 14.10 -1.35
N ILE A 77 -11.61 13.54 -0.21
CA ILE A 77 -11.17 12.14 -0.16
C ILE A 77 -12.34 11.20 -0.49
N GLY A 78 -12.12 10.24 -1.37
CA GLY A 78 -13.18 9.41 -1.94
C GLY A 78 -13.71 9.90 -3.29
N ASP A 79 -13.33 11.10 -3.73
CA ASP A 79 -13.51 11.57 -5.11
C ASP A 79 -12.30 11.24 -6.00
N GLY A 80 -12.34 11.68 -7.26
CA GLY A 80 -11.25 11.53 -8.20
C GLY A 80 -10.92 10.06 -8.48
N PHE A 81 -9.65 9.70 -8.32
CA PHE A 81 -9.13 8.37 -8.55
C PHE A 81 -9.78 7.30 -7.67
N TRP A 82 -10.25 7.65 -6.47
CA TRP A 82 -11.00 6.72 -5.62
C TRP A 82 -12.24 6.14 -6.33
N LYS A 83 -12.84 6.89 -7.26
CA LYS A 83 -14.02 6.43 -8.02
C LYS A 83 -13.67 5.60 -9.24
N THR A 84 -12.46 5.77 -9.78
CA THR A 84 -12.05 5.20 -11.07
C THR A 84 -11.07 4.05 -10.92
N VAL A 85 -10.38 3.92 -9.77
CA VAL A 85 -9.44 2.84 -9.48
C VAL A 85 -10.09 1.46 -9.67
N GLN A 86 -9.43 0.60 -10.43
CA GLN A 86 -9.87 -0.78 -10.69
C GLN A 86 -8.99 -1.81 -9.95
N GLY A 87 -7.79 -1.43 -9.53
CA GLY A 87 -6.87 -2.32 -8.84
C GLY A 87 -5.43 -1.81 -8.79
N ARG A 88 -4.57 -2.60 -8.15
CA ARG A 88 -3.11 -2.39 -8.14
C ARG A 88 -2.49 -2.92 -9.43
N GLY A 89 -1.39 -2.32 -9.84
CA GLY A 89 -0.45 -2.89 -10.81
C GLY A 89 0.65 -3.71 -10.12
N ASN A 90 1.71 -4.03 -10.87
CA ASN A 90 2.80 -4.89 -10.40
C ASN A 90 4.04 -4.13 -9.91
N TYR A 91 4.17 -2.84 -10.24
CA TYR A 91 5.32 -2.04 -9.84
C TYR A 91 5.06 -1.35 -8.51
N THR A 92 6.00 -1.45 -7.57
CA THR A 92 5.92 -0.82 -6.25
C THR A 92 7.30 -0.39 -5.77
N HIS A 93 7.37 0.82 -5.21
CA HIS A 93 8.51 1.35 -4.51
C HIS A 93 7.99 2.18 -3.33
N ILE A 94 8.52 1.94 -2.13
CA ILE A 94 8.12 2.68 -0.92
C ILE A 94 9.36 3.31 -0.31
N ILE A 95 9.27 4.59 0.03
CA ILE A 95 10.31 5.38 0.68
C ILE A 95 9.73 5.93 1.98
N ALA A 96 10.21 5.42 3.11
CA ALA A 96 9.75 5.83 4.44
C ALA A 96 10.73 6.80 5.10
N ASP A 97 10.19 7.88 5.67
CA ASP A 97 10.88 8.88 6.49
C ASP A 97 10.26 8.91 7.91
N PRO A 98 10.76 8.05 8.83
CA PRO A 98 10.30 8.04 10.22
C PRO A 98 10.61 9.31 11.00
N GLU A 99 11.63 10.09 10.58
CA GLU A 99 12.04 11.31 11.28
C GLU A 99 10.95 12.39 11.16
N PHE A 100 10.36 12.49 9.96
CA PHE A 100 9.31 13.48 9.66
C PHE A 100 7.90 12.88 9.61
N GLY A 101 7.74 11.58 9.90
CA GLY A 101 6.44 10.91 9.87
C GLY A 101 5.81 10.91 8.48
N GLN A 102 6.62 10.70 7.44
CA GLN A 102 6.15 10.71 6.06
C GLN A 102 6.52 9.43 5.33
N VAL A 103 5.70 9.06 4.36
CA VAL A 103 5.99 7.92 3.49
C VAL A 103 5.54 8.22 2.08
N ALA A 104 6.42 7.95 1.13
CA ALA A 104 6.15 8.05 -0.28
C ALA A 104 6.00 6.66 -0.90
N TYR A 105 5.12 6.57 -1.89
CA TYR A 105 4.95 5.40 -2.73
C TYR A 105 4.99 5.82 -4.19
N MET A 106 5.68 5.02 -5.00
CA MET A 106 5.60 5.09 -6.45
C MET A 106 5.26 3.71 -6.97
N GLY A 107 4.19 3.61 -7.74
CA GLY A 107 3.75 2.32 -8.24
C GLY A 107 2.70 2.40 -9.31
N THR A 108 2.41 1.28 -9.94
CA THR A 108 1.40 1.20 -10.99
C THR A 108 0.04 0.89 -10.39
N MET A 109 -1.01 1.49 -10.97
CA MET A 109 -2.41 1.28 -10.64
C MET A 109 -3.22 1.03 -11.92
N ARG A 110 -4.45 0.53 -11.81
CA ARG A 110 -5.35 0.29 -12.94
C ARG A 110 -6.48 1.30 -12.99
N GLU A 111 -6.73 1.84 -14.17
CA GLU A 111 -7.85 2.72 -14.48
C GLU A 111 -8.25 2.53 -15.95
N ALA A 112 -9.55 2.40 -16.23
CA ALA A 112 -10.06 2.19 -17.58
C ALA A 112 -9.32 1.07 -18.35
N ASP A 113 -9.03 -0.03 -17.67
CA ASP A 113 -8.31 -1.22 -18.16
C ASP A 113 -6.87 -0.96 -18.64
N ALA A 114 -6.29 0.19 -18.27
CA ALA A 114 -4.91 0.56 -18.57
C ALA A 114 -4.08 0.75 -17.29
N PRO A 115 -2.77 0.43 -17.31
CA PRO A 115 -1.87 0.82 -16.25
C PRO A 115 -1.60 2.34 -16.28
N ILE A 116 -1.68 2.94 -15.11
CA ILE A 116 -1.21 4.31 -14.85
C ILE A 116 -0.12 4.27 -13.78
N LEU A 117 0.73 5.29 -13.73
CA LEU A 117 1.71 5.45 -12.65
C LEU A 117 1.15 6.42 -11.61
N MET A 118 1.23 6.02 -10.35
CA MET A 118 0.86 6.82 -9.19
C MET A 118 2.12 7.14 -8.40
N SER A 119 2.31 8.42 -8.08
CA SER A 119 3.14 8.87 -6.98
C SER A 119 2.21 9.30 -5.83
N LEU A 120 2.52 8.86 -4.62
CA LEU A 120 1.75 9.12 -3.42
C LEU A 120 2.72 9.61 -2.34
N ARG A 121 2.32 10.61 -1.56
CA ARG A 121 2.91 10.95 -0.27
C ARG A 121 1.83 10.97 0.79
N LEU A 122 2.10 10.31 1.90
CA LEU A 122 1.29 10.37 3.12
C LEU A 122 2.09 11.07 4.21
N ARG A 123 1.43 11.97 4.94
CA ARG A 123 1.94 12.53 6.19
C ARG A 123 1.14 12.01 7.36
N ILE A 124 1.85 11.57 8.39
CA ILE A 124 1.28 11.02 9.62
C ILE A 124 1.64 11.96 10.77
N GLU A 125 0.63 12.43 11.50
CA GLU A 125 0.81 13.20 12.73
C GLU A 125 -0.15 12.69 13.80
N LEU A 126 0.34 12.56 15.03
CA LEU A 126 -0.46 12.14 16.20
C LEU A 126 -1.28 10.87 15.94
N GLY A 127 -0.71 9.94 15.17
CA GLY A 127 -1.34 8.66 14.84
C GLY A 127 -2.44 8.72 13.78
N ARG A 128 -2.51 9.82 13.00
CA ARG A 128 -3.49 10.02 11.93
C ARG A 128 -2.84 10.46 10.64
N ILE A 129 -3.45 10.10 9.51
CA ILE A 129 -3.07 10.66 8.21
C ILE A 129 -3.62 12.09 8.13
N THR A 130 -2.72 13.07 7.98
CA THR A 130 -3.06 14.51 7.90
C THR A 130 -2.96 15.06 6.49
N GLU A 131 -2.09 14.51 5.67
CA GLU A 131 -1.97 14.89 4.26
C GLU A 131 -1.87 13.66 3.37
N ILE A 132 -2.56 13.71 2.25
CA ILE A 132 -2.52 12.73 1.18
C ILE A 132 -2.29 13.52 -0.11
N GLU A 133 -1.16 13.30 -0.74
CA GLU A 133 -0.83 13.92 -2.02
C GLU A 133 -0.64 12.84 -3.06
N SER A 134 -1.44 12.88 -4.12
CA SER A 134 -1.37 11.92 -5.21
C SER A 134 -1.16 12.60 -6.55
N VAL A 135 -0.26 12.05 -7.34
CA VAL A 135 0.04 12.49 -8.70
C VAL A 135 -0.08 11.29 -9.61
N PHE A 136 -0.89 11.44 -10.66
CA PHE A 136 -1.18 10.37 -11.61
C PHE A 136 -0.63 10.71 -12.99
N PHE A 137 0.19 9.81 -13.51
CA PHE A 137 0.73 9.90 -14.86
C PHE A 137 0.04 8.88 -15.74
N LYS A 138 -0.54 9.37 -16.83
CA LYS A 138 -1.18 8.57 -17.87
C LYS A 138 -0.32 8.56 -19.12
N PRO A 139 -0.30 7.46 -19.90
CA PRO A 139 0.38 7.44 -21.19
C PRO A 139 -0.09 8.60 -22.09
N GLY A 140 0.84 9.33 -22.68
CA GLY A 140 0.55 10.48 -23.55
C GLY A 140 0.29 11.81 -22.81
N GLY A 141 0.31 11.84 -21.48
CA GLY A 141 0.04 13.04 -20.67
C GLY A 141 1.25 13.93 -20.37
N GLY A 142 2.39 13.74 -21.02
CA GLY A 142 3.61 14.55 -20.83
C GLY A 142 4.54 14.10 -19.68
N GLY A 143 4.27 12.95 -19.05
CA GLY A 143 5.12 12.32 -18.03
C GLY A 143 5.74 10.99 -18.48
N PRO A 144 6.07 10.06 -17.55
CA PRO A 144 6.53 8.73 -17.89
C PRO A 144 5.57 8.02 -18.87
N ASN A 145 6.08 7.57 -20.01
CA ASN A 145 5.25 7.02 -21.09
C ASN A 145 5.34 5.48 -21.23
N ASN A 146 6.35 4.81 -20.68
CA ASN A 146 6.48 3.34 -20.77
C ASN A 146 5.73 2.57 -19.67
N ILE A 147 4.70 3.17 -19.06
CA ILE A 147 4.03 2.63 -17.86
C ILE A 147 3.61 1.16 -18.03
N ALA A 148 3.16 0.75 -19.23
CA ALA A 148 2.83 -0.64 -19.53
C ALA A 148 4.02 -1.61 -19.44
N ASP A 149 5.22 -1.19 -19.83
CA ASP A 149 6.45 -1.98 -19.68
C ASP A 149 6.89 -2.06 -18.22
N MET A 150 6.79 -0.96 -17.49
CA MET A 150 7.09 -0.90 -16.06
C MET A 150 6.15 -1.80 -15.24
N ASP A 151 4.91 -1.96 -15.69
CA ASP A 151 3.89 -2.78 -15.05
C ASP A 151 3.96 -4.29 -15.41
N LYS A 152 4.85 -4.70 -16.31
CA LYS A 152 5.13 -6.14 -16.51
C LYS A 152 5.62 -6.75 -15.18
N PRO A 153 5.49 -8.08 -14.98
CA PRO A 153 6.06 -8.73 -13.80
C PRO A 153 7.52 -8.32 -13.63
N TYR A 154 7.76 -7.48 -12.62
CA TYR A 154 9.02 -6.80 -12.42
C TYR A 154 9.52 -7.13 -11.02
N LYS A 155 10.75 -7.62 -10.95
CA LYS A 155 11.48 -7.72 -9.69
C LYS A 155 12.36 -6.48 -9.59
N PRO A 156 12.15 -5.59 -8.61
CA PRO A 156 13.06 -4.48 -8.38
C PRO A 156 14.47 -5.01 -8.10
N GLU A 157 15.47 -4.30 -8.60
CA GLU A 157 16.86 -4.68 -8.36
C GLU A 157 17.15 -4.70 -6.87
N ASP A 158 17.87 -5.74 -6.40
CA ASP A 158 18.11 -5.94 -4.97
C ASP A 158 18.81 -4.73 -4.31
N MET A 159 19.53 -3.92 -5.10
CA MET A 159 20.19 -2.70 -4.62
C MET A 159 19.22 -1.66 -4.05
N TRP A 160 17.98 -1.58 -4.55
CA TRP A 160 16.97 -0.63 -4.05
C TRP A 160 16.58 -0.88 -2.59
N PHE A 161 16.78 -2.10 -2.09
CA PHE A 161 16.43 -2.49 -0.74
C PHE A 161 17.64 -2.58 0.20
N LYS A 162 18.85 -2.39 -0.34
CA LYS A 162 20.08 -2.40 0.47
C LYS A 162 20.22 -1.04 1.16
N SER A 163 20.17 -1.05 2.48
CA SER A 163 20.52 0.14 3.27
C SER A 163 22.02 0.40 3.17
N ILE A 164 22.40 1.65 2.91
CA ILE A 164 23.79 2.10 2.96
C ILE A 164 24.26 1.97 4.43
N PRO A 165 25.44 1.38 4.71
CA PRO A 165 25.98 1.32 6.07
C PRO A 165 26.08 2.71 6.70
N PRO A 166 25.82 2.90 8.02
CA PRO A 166 25.83 4.23 8.64
C PRO A 166 27.12 5.03 8.44
N ALA A 167 28.27 4.36 8.35
CA ALA A 167 29.56 4.99 8.11
C ALA A 167 29.76 5.48 6.66
N GLU A 168 28.94 5.01 5.73
CA GLU A 168 28.95 5.38 4.30
C GLU A 168 27.78 6.31 3.94
N GLN A 169 26.87 6.58 4.89
CA GLN A 169 25.76 7.48 4.68
C GLN A 169 26.24 8.93 4.71
N MET A 170 25.88 9.68 3.67
CA MET A 170 25.98 11.14 3.71
C MET A 170 25.04 11.70 4.77
N SER A 171 25.49 12.71 5.50
CA SER A 171 24.63 13.49 6.38
C SER A 171 23.54 14.19 5.56
N ARG A 172 22.43 14.52 6.23
CA ARG A 172 21.35 15.29 5.62
C ARG A 172 21.83 16.61 5.01
N GLN A 173 22.78 17.28 5.68
CA GLN A 173 23.35 18.54 5.19
C GLN A 173 24.16 18.33 3.91
N GLU A 174 24.92 17.24 3.79
CA GLU A 174 25.65 16.90 2.56
C GLU A 174 24.69 16.55 1.41
N LEU A 175 23.58 15.86 1.68
CA LEU A 175 22.56 15.58 0.66
C LEU A 175 21.85 16.87 0.18
N ILE A 176 21.58 17.82 1.08
CA ILE A 176 20.96 19.12 0.75
C ILE A 176 21.94 20.04 0.02
N GLY A 177 23.20 20.05 0.45
CA GLY A 177 24.26 20.88 -0.13
C GLY A 177 24.65 20.49 -1.56
N GLY A 178 24.19 19.32 -2.03
CA GLY A 178 24.62 18.74 -3.30
C GLY A 178 26.03 18.16 -3.23
N CYS A 179 26.41 17.38 -4.23
CA CYS A 179 27.76 16.84 -4.33
C CYS A 179 28.72 18.01 -4.66
N PRO A 180 29.65 18.42 -3.76
CA PRO A 180 30.49 19.59 -3.99
C PRO A 180 31.47 19.39 -5.15
N ASP A 181 31.91 18.14 -5.38
CA ASP A 181 32.95 17.81 -6.35
C ASP A 181 32.72 16.41 -6.94
N SER A 182 31.98 16.31 -8.05
CA SER A 182 31.80 15.09 -8.89
C SER A 182 31.06 13.89 -8.26
N CYS A 183 30.05 13.38 -8.98
CA CYS A 183 29.55 12.02 -8.81
C CYS A 183 30.68 10.97 -8.94
#